data_AF-A0A453CAA6-F1
#
_entry.id   AF-A0A453CAA6-F1
#
_cell.length_a   1.000
_cell.length_b   1.000
_cell.length_c   1.000
_cell.angle_alpha   90.00
_cell.angle_beta   90.00
_cell.angle_gamma   90.00
#
_symmetry.space_group_name_H-M   'P 1'
#
loop_
_entity.id
_entity.type
_entity.pdbx_description
1 polymer ?
#
loop_
_entity_poly.entity_id
_entity_poly.type
_entity_poly.pdbx_seq_one_letter_code
_entity_poly.pdbx_strand_id
1 'polypeptide(L)'
;MQLYFNPSTVKMLSNLKVLVIAVLLKFIMRRKFSIIQWEALGLLLIGISVNQLRSMPEGTKTFGLPVTAIAYIYTLIFVTVPSFASVYNEYALKSQFDTNIYLQNVFLYGYGAIFNLLGILGTVIVQGPESFDILRGHSRATFFLICNNAAQGILSSFFFKYADTILKKYSSTVATIFTGLASAAFLGHTLTINFLLGISIVFISMHQFFSPLAKVKDDKPAGTLELGDAQK
;
A
#
# COMPACT_ATOMS: atom_id res chain seq x y z
N MET A 1 9.04 -14.80 -0.71
CA MET A 1 8.64 -14.05 0.51
C MET A 1 8.04 -14.97 1.56
N GLN A 2 6.90 -15.63 1.32
CA GLN A 2 6.29 -16.56 2.30
C GLN A 2 7.13 -17.81 2.59
N LEU A 3 8.08 -18.15 1.71
CA LEU A 3 9.01 -19.27 1.92
C LEU A 3 10.08 -18.99 2.99
N TYR A 4 10.39 -17.71 3.27
CA TYR A 4 11.51 -17.30 4.14
C TYR A 4 11.07 -16.54 5.40
N PHE A 5 9.87 -15.96 5.40
CA PHE A 5 9.37 -15.16 6.51
C PHE A 5 7.96 -15.58 6.88
N ASN A 6 7.65 -15.48 8.18
CA ASN A 6 6.28 -15.61 8.67
C ASN A 6 5.37 -14.62 7.93
N PRO A 7 4.15 -15.04 7.57
CA PRO A 7 3.22 -14.23 6.77
C PRO A 7 2.90 -12.88 7.43
N SER A 8 2.92 -12.83 8.76
CA SER A 8 2.73 -11.61 9.54
C SER A 8 3.93 -10.65 9.42
N THR A 9 5.16 -11.17 9.45
CA THR A 9 6.38 -10.41 9.19
C THR A 9 6.38 -9.85 7.76
N VAL A 10 5.99 -10.67 6.76
CA VAL A 10 5.87 -10.20 5.37
C VAL A 10 4.85 -9.07 5.25
N LYS A 11 3.70 -9.17 5.94
CA LYS A 11 2.68 -8.10 5.95
C LYS A 11 3.22 -6.82 6.59
N MET A 12 3.91 -6.92 7.72
CA MET A 12 4.52 -5.76 8.38
C MET A 12 5.58 -5.08 7.50
N LEU A 13 6.51 -5.85 6.92
CA LEU A 13 7.53 -5.31 6.00
C LEU A 13 6.88 -4.71 4.74
N SER A 14 5.77 -5.29 4.28
CA SER A 14 4.99 -4.73 3.16
C SER A 14 4.35 -3.39 3.48
N ASN A 15 4.19 -2.99 4.75
CA ASN A 15 3.67 -1.66 5.10
C ASN A 15 4.70 -0.56 4.84
N LEU A 16 6.01 -0.90 4.80
CA LEU A 16 7.08 0.04 4.44
C LEU A 16 6.89 0.65 3.05
N LYS A 17 6.11 -0.02 2.18
CA LYS A 17 5.68 0.51 0.87
C LYS A 17 5.09 1.91 0.96
N VAL A 18 4.46 2.28 2.08
CA VAL A 18 3.88 3.62 2.27
C VAL A 18 4.98 4.69 2.19
N LEU A 19 6.12 4.46 2.84
CA LEU A 19 7.25 5.40 2.79
C LEU A 19 7.91 5.40 1.41
N VAL A 20 8.09 4.23 0.79
CA VAL A 20 8.66 4.12 -0.56
C VAL A 20 7.79 4.86 -1.58
N ILE A 21 6.47 4.72 -1.51
CA ILE A 21 5.52 5.47 -2.35
C ILE A 21 5.67 6.97 -2.12
N ALA A 22 5.79 7.45 -0.87
CA ALA A 22 5.94 8.87 -0.59
C ALA A 22 7.24 9.44 -1.17
N VAL A 23 8.35 8.72 -1.05
CA VAL A 23 9.63 9.06 -1.69
C VAL A 23 9.47 9.11 -3.21
N LEU A 24 8.89 8.07 -3.82
CA LEU A 24 8.69 7.99 -5.26
C LEU A 24 7.76 9.10 -5.79
N LEU A 25 6.70 9.46 -5.07
CA LEU A 25 5.83 10.59 -5.43
C LEU A 25 6.59 11.93 -5.41
N LYS A 26 7.51 12.10 -4.45
CA LYS A 26 8.37 13.29 -4.37
C LYS A 26 9.32 13.38 -5.57
N PHE A 27 9.92 12.26 -5.99
CA PHE A 27 10.87 12.25 -7.10
C PHE A 27 10.19 12.26 -8.49
N ILE A 28 9.19 11.40 -8.71
CA ILE A 28 8.55 11.19 -10.03
C ILE A 28 7.54 12.29 -10.33
N MET A 29 6.64 12.59 -9.40
CA MET A 29 5.56 13.57 -9.59
C MET A 29 5.94 14.97 -9.07
N ARG A 30 7.18 15.16 -8.62
CA ARG A 30 7.71 16.41 -8.03
C ARG A 30 6.82 17.01 -6.93
N ARG A 31 6.13 16.15 -6.17
CA ARG A 31 5.30 16.59 -5.04
C ARG A 31 6.16 17.11 -3.89
N LYS A 32 5.79 18.25 -3.34
CA LYS A 32 6.33 18.74 -2.08
C LYS A 32 5.59 18.07 -0.92
N PHE A 33 6.35 17.68 0.09
CA PHE A 33 5.83 17.09 1.31
C PHE A 33 6.41 17.86 2.49
N SER A 34 5.52 18.39 3.33
CA SER A 34 5.88 19.04 4.58
C SER A 34 6.41 18.03 5.60
N ILE A 35 7.24 18.50 6.53
CA ILE A 35 7.77 17.70 7.65
C ILE A 35 6.61 17.05 8.46
N ILE A 36 5.50 17.77 8.61
CA ILE A 36 4.30 17.26 9.32
C ILE A 36 3.67 16.08 8.56
N GLN A 37 3.73 16.09 7.22
CA GLN A 37 3.23 14.98 6.41
C GLN A 37 4.14 13.76 6.48
N TRP A 38 5.47 13.96 6.56
CA TRP A 38 6.42 12.87 6.79
C TRP A 38 6.20 12.20 8.15
N GLU A 39 6.02 13.00 9.21
CA GLU A 39 5.67 12.49 10.53
C GLU A 39 4.35 11.73 10.52
N ALA A 40 3.32 12.27 9.86
CA ALA A 40 2.04 11.60 9.74
C ALA A 40 2.14 10.24 9.02
N LEU A 41 2.95 10.14 7.96
CA LEU A 41 3.20 8.86 7.27
C LEU A 41 3.96 7.86 8.16
N GLY A 42 4.88 8.34 8.98
CA GLY A 42 5.55 7.53 10.01
C GLY A 42 4.55 7.00 11.05
N LEU A 43 3.67 7.86 11.56
CA LEU A 43 2.60 7.47 12.47
C LEU A 43 1.64 6.46 11.84
N LEU A 44 1.29 6.62 10.56
CA LEU A 44 0.47 5.64 9.83
C LEU A 44 1.14 4.27 9.82
N LEU A 45 2.44 4.21 9.53
CA LEU A 45 3.21 2.97 9.53
C LEU A 45 3.21 2.31 10.90
N ILE A 46 3.39 3.09 11.96
CA ILE A 46 3.36 2.61 13.35
C ILE A 46 1.97 2.08 13.69
N GLY A 47 0.91 2.83 13.40
CA GLY A 47 -0.47 2.43 13.69
C GLY A 47 -0.87 1.14 12.99
N ILE A 48 -0.51 0.98 11.71
CA ILE A 48 -0.74 -0.27 10.97
C ILE A 48 0.07 -1.43 11.58
N SER A 49 1.33 -1.18 11.97
CA SER A 49 2.19 -2.20 12.57
C SER A 49 1.65 -2.68 13.92
N VAL A 50 1.25 -1.76 14.80
CA VAL A 50 0.63 -2.05 16.10
C VAL A 50 -0.63 -2.89 15.93
N ASN A 51 -1.46 -2.53 14.93
CA ASN A 51 -2.68 -3.26 14.62
C ASN A 51 -2.42 -4.71 14.16
N GLN A 52 -1.28 -4.97 13.52
CA GLN A 52 -0.93 -6.29 12.96
C GLN A 52 -0.17 -7.19 13.96
N LEU A 53 0.28 -6.68 15.10
CA LEU A 53 1.05 -7.45 16.10
C LEU A 53 0.29 -8.67 16.63
N ARG A 54 -1.05 -8.64 16.65
CA ARG A 54 -1.88 -9.78 17.09
C ARG A 54 -1.77 -11.00 16.18
N SER A 55 -1.36 -10.83 14.91
CA SER A 55 -1.22 -11.94 13.96
C SER A 55 0.11 -12.69 14.10
N MET A 56 0.97 -12.33 15.06
CA MET A 56 2.19 -13.09 15.33
C MET A 56 1.85 -14.31 16.20
N PRO A 57 1.97 -15.55 15.70
CA PRO A 57 2.07 -16.69 16.59
C PRO A 57 3.34 -16.49 17.44
N GLU A 58 3.23 -16.64 18.76
CA GLU A 58 4.36 -16.68 19.68
C GLU A 58 5.22 -17.92 19.36
N GLY A 59 6.09 -17.81 18.35
CA GLY A 59 6.81 -18.97 17.87
C GLY A 59 7.92 -18.59 16.91
N THR A 60 9.16 -18.77 17.39
CA THR A 60 10.42 -18.76 16.62
C THR A 60 11.04 -17.38 16.37
N LYS A 61 11.76 -16.89 17.39
CA LYS A 61 12.87 -15.94 17.19
C LYS A 61 14.07 -16.70 16.59
N THR A 62 14.11 -16.90 15.28
CA THR A 62 15.33 -17.36 14.59
C THR A 62 15.93 -16.22 13.78
N PHE A 63 16.77 -15.42 14.43
CA PHE A 63 17.74 -14.56 13.75
C PHE A 63 18.87 -15.45 13.19
N GLY A 64 18.58 -16.16 12.09
CA GLY A 64 19.57 -16.94 11.33
C GLY A 64 20.28 -16.05 10.31
N LEU A 65 21.38 -15.42 10.73
CA LEU A 65 22.13 -14.39 10.01
C LEU A 65 22.51 -14.67 8.52
N PRO A 66 22.80 -15.89 8.03
CA PRO A 66 23.24 -16.05 6.64
C PRO A 66 22.11 -16.13 5.59
N VAL A 67 20.88 -16.52 5.97
CA VAL A 67 19.71 -16.53 5.05
C VAL A 67 19.07 -15.14 4.94
N THR A 68 19.38 -14.24 5.87
CA THR A 68 18.76 -12.92 6.01
C THR A 68 19.09 -11.95 4.88
N ALA A 69 20.32 -11.94 4.33
CA ALA A 69 20.71 -10.93 3.33
C ALA A 69 19.91 -11.07 2.02
N ILE A 70 19.79 -12.29 1.51
CA ILE A 70 18.96 -12.60 0.33
C ILE A 70 17.49 -12.26 0.63
N ALA A 71 17.00 -12.61 1.82
CA ALA A 71 15.64 -12.34 2.24
C ALA A 71 15.33 -10.83 2.33
N TYR A 72 16.29 -10.00 2.78
CA TYR A 72 16.16 -8.54 2.78
C TYR A 72 16.15 -7.97 1.36
N ILE A 73 17.00 -8.46 0.44
CA ILE A 73 17.01 -8.04 -0.96
C ILE A 73 15.66 -8.37 -1.63
N TYR A 74 15.16 -9.60 -1.45
CA TYR A 74 13.83 -9.98 -1.95
C TYR A 74 12.73 -9.10 -1.35
N THR A 75 12.85 -8.72 -0.08
CA THR A 75 11.88 -7.82 0.55
C THR A 75 11.93 -6.42 -0.04
N LEU A 76 13.13 -5.87 -0.27
CA LEU A 76 13.29 -4.58 -0.93
C LEU A 76 12.68 -4.57 -2.33
N ILE A 77 12.94 -5.61 -3.13
CA ILE A 77 12.34 -5.75 -4.47
C ILE A 77 10.82 -5.84 -4.37
N PHE A 78 10.31 -6.68 -3.46
CA PHE A 78 8.87 -6.89 -3.27
C PHE A 78 8.13 -5.64 -2.80
N VAL A 79 8.79 -4.74 -2.06
CA VAL A 79 8.22 -3.47 -1.64
C VAL A 79 8.36 -2.41 -2.73
N THR A 80 9.50 -2.37 -3.41
CA THR A 80 9.84 -1.30 -4.36
C THR A 80 9.09 -1.44 -5.69
N VAL A 81 9.06 -2.65 -6.28
CA VAL A 81 8.44 -2.87 -7.60
C VAL A 81 6.94 -2.52 -7.59
N PRO A 82 6.11 -2.99 -6.64
CA PRO A 82 4.70 -2.61 -6.59
C PRO A 82 4.48 -1.14 -6.22
N SER A 83 5.38 -0.55 -5.43
CA SER A 83 5.31 0.88 -5.09
C SER A 83 5.57 1.75 -6.32
N PHE A 84 6.59 1.39 -7.12
CA PHE A 84 6.91 2.04 -8.39
C PHE A 84 5.76 1.90 -9.39
N ALA A 85 5.22 0.69 -9.56
CA ALA A 85 4.07 0.46 -10.41
C ALA A 85 2.85 1.31 -9.99
N SER A 86 2.58 1.43 -8.68
CA SER A 86 1.47 2.25 -8.17
C SER A 86 1.65 3.74 -8.49
N VAL A 87 2.86 4.29 -8.31
CA VAL A 87 3.15 5.70 -8.56
C VAL A 87 3.18 5.98 -10.06
N TYR A 88 3.74 5.08 -10.85
CA TYR A 88 3.74 5.19 -12.31
C TYR A 88 2.32 5.14 -12.87
N ASN A 89 1.46 4.26 -12.33
CA ASN A 89 0.06 4.21 -12.74
C ASN A 89 -0.70 5.50 -12.41
N GLU A 90 -0.46 6.09 -11.22
CA GLU A 90 -0.98 7.42 -10.89
C GLU A 90 -0.47 8.48 -11.87
N TYR A 91 0.82 8.49 -12.17
CA TYR A 91 1.43 9.42 -13.12
C TYR A 91 0.83 9.27 -14.52
N ALA A 92 0.68 8.05 -15.03
CA ALA A 92 0.11 7.78 -16.36
C ALA A 92 -1.36 8.23 -16.47
N LEU A 93 -2.18 7.92 -15.46
CA LEU A 93 -3.59 8.32 -15.42
C LEU A 93 -3.75 9.85 -15.31
N LYS A 94 -2.88 10.51 -14.54
CA LYS A 94 -2.89 11.98 -14.38
C LYS A 94 -2.21 12.71 -15.56
N SER A 95 -1.29 12.10 -16.28
CA SER A 95 -0.67 12.76 -17.46
C SER A 95 -1.64 12.91 -18.62
N GLN A 96 -2.71 12.12 -18.66
CA GLN A 96 -3.73 12.14 -19.71
C GLN A 96 -5.11 12.47 -19.12
N PHE A 97 -5.26 13.61 -18.44
CA PHE A 97 -6.54 13.96 -17.80
C PHE A 97 -7.73 14.00 -18.77
N ASP A 98 -7.50 14.48 -20.00
CA ASP A 98 -8.54 14.68 -21.03
C ASP A 98 -9.15 13.38 -21.56
N THR A 99 -8.43 12.26 -21.47
CA THR A 99 -8.95 10.96 -21.93
C THR A 99 -9.88 10.35 -20.89
N ASN A 100 -10.97 9.72 -21.35
CA ASN A 100 -11.90 9.04 -20.47
C ASN A 100 -11.20 7.94 -19.64
N ILE A 101 -11.50 7.88 -18.33
CA ILE A 101 -10.89 6.92 -17.40
C ILE A 101 -11.14 5.47 -17.80
N TYR A 102 -12.32 5.18 -18.36
CA TYR A 102 -12.67 3.84 -18.80
C TYR A 102 -11.76 3.38 -19.94
N LEU A 103 -11.42 4.27 -20.87
CA LEU A 103 -10.54 3.95 -21.99
C LEU A 103 -9.11 3.69 -21.51
N GLN A 104 -8.60 4.50 -20.58
CA GLN A 104 -7.29 4.27 -19.95
C GLN A 104 -7.23 2.94 -19.21
N ASN A 105 -8.29 2.61 -18.47
CA ASN A 105 -8.40 1.34 -17.77
C ASN A 105 -8.48 0.15 -18.73
N VAL A 106 -9.17 0.28 -19.88
CA VAL A 106 -9.23 -0.77 -20.90
C VAL A 106 -7.83 -1.07 -21.45
N PHE A 107 -7.03 -0.05 -21.78
CA PHE A 107 -5.65 -0.29 -22.23
C PHE A 107 -4.78 -0.88 -21.12
N LEU A 108 -4.81 -0.29 -19.93
CA LEU A 108 -4.01 -0.75 -18.78
C LEU A 108 -4.30 -2.22 -18.43
N TYR A 109 -5.57 -2.56 -18.25
CA TYR A 109 -5.98 -3.93 -17.93
C TYR A 109 -5.87 -4.86 -19.13
N GLY A 110 -6.02 -4.36 -20.36
CA GLY A 110 -5.80 -5.12 -21.59
C GLY A 110 -4.36 -5.61 -21.69
N TYR A 111 -3.37 -4.72 -21.54
CA TYR A 111 -1.97 -5.12 -21.48
C TYR A 111 -1.71 -6.06 -20.29
N GLY A 112 -2.28 -5.77 -19.12
CA GLY A 112 -2.20 -6.64 -17.95
C GLY A 112 -2.72 -8.06 -18.23
N ALA A 113 -3.84 -8.20 -18.93
CA ALA A 113 -4.42 -9.47 -19.31
C ALA A 113 -3.51 -10.25 -20.27
N ILE A 114 -2.92 -9.56 -21.26
CA ILE A 114 -1.95 -10.18 -22.19
C ILE A 114 -0.74 -10.73 -21.43
N PHE A 115 -0.14 -9.96 -20.52
CA PHE A 115 1.00 -10.43 -19.72
C PHE A 115 0.65 -11.60 -18.80
N ASN A 116 -0.54 -11.58 -18.18
CA ASN A 116 -1.00 -12.71 -17.37
C ASN A 116 -1.22 -13.97 -18.22
N LEU A 117 -1.79 -13.83 -19.42
CA LEU A 117 -2.00 -14.93 -20.34
C LEU A 117 -0.67 -15.53 -20.83
N LEU A 118 0.31 -14.68 -21.17
CA LEU A 118 1.67 -15.12 -21.50
C LEU A 118 2.34 -15.85 -20.31
N GLY A 119 2.11 -15.39 -19.09
CA GLY A 119 2.58 -16.05 -17.87
C GLY A 119 2.00 -17.46 -17.73
N ILE A 120 0.69 -17.61 -17.94
CA ILE A 120 0.01 -18.92 -17.93
C ILE A 120 0.58 -19.83 -19.02
N LEU A 121 0.73 -19.34 -20.25
CA LEU A 121 1.35 -20.10 -21.33
C LEU A 121 2.77 -20.54 -20.99
N GLY A 122 3.57 -19.68 -20.37
CA GLY A 122 4.90 -20.03 -19.87
C GLY A 122 4.86 -21.14 -18.83
N THR A 123 3.93 -21.09 -17.87
CA THR A 123 3.78 -22.17 -16.88
C THR A 123 3.36 -23.50 -17.52
N VAL A 124 2.53 -23.46 -18.56
CA VAL A 124 2.04 -24.65 -19.28
C VAL A 124 3.16 -25.31 -20.09
N ILE A 125 4.06 -24.50 -20.68
CA ILE A 125 5.24 -25.01 -21.39
C ILE A 125 6.21 -25.70 -20.42
N VAL A 126 6.37 -25.17 -19.19
CA VAL A 126 7.33 -25.68 -18.21
C VAL A 126 6.78 -26.86 -17.39
N GLN A 127 5.50 -26.84 -17.02
CA GLN A 127 4.88 -27.82 -16.11
C GLN A 127 3.94 -28.80 -16.82
N GLY A 128 3.68 -28.61 -18.12
CA GLY A 128 2.84 -29.48 -18.94
C GLY A 128 1.36 -29.05 -19.02
N PRO A 129 0.59 -29.67 -19.94
CA PRO A 129 -0.78 -29.28 -20.28
C PRO A 129 -1.82 -29.45 -19.17
N GLU A 130 -1.52 -30.20 -18.09
CA GLU A 130 -2.41 -30.28 -16.90
C GLU A 130 -2.54 -28.94 -16.16
N SER A 131 -1.58 -28.03 -16.35
CA SER A 131 -1.58 -26.68 -15.77
C SER A 131 -2.60 -25.75 -16.41
N PHE A 132 -3.21 -26.13 -17.54
CA PHE A 132 -4.19 -25.31 -18.28
C PHE A 132 -5.60 -25.37 -17.70
N ASP A 133 -5.83 -26.17 -16.64
CA ASP A 133 -7.14 -26.38 -16.04
C ASP A 133 -7.51 -25.24 -15.06
N ILE A 134 -7.52 -24.00 -15.58
CA ILE A 134 -7.67 -22.74 -14.81
C ILE A 134 -9.01 -22.68 -14.06
N LEU A 135 -10.03 -23.40 -14.53
CA LEU A 135 -11.39 -23.34 -13.99
C LEU A 135 -11.74 -24.52 -13.07
N ARG A 136 -10.81 -25.46 -12.84
CA ARG A 136 -11.09 -26.64 -12.00
C ARG A 136 -11.10 -26.29 -10.52
N GLY A 137 -12.15 -26.70 -9.82
CA GLY A 137 -12.30 -26.47 -8.37
C GLY A 137 -12.78 -25.07 -7.98
N HIS A 138 -13.19 -24.24 -8.94
CA HIS A 138 -13.75 -22.92 -8.64
C HIS A 138 -15.15 -23.03 -8.01
N SER A 139 -15.25 -22.63 -6.74
CA SER A 139 -16.53 -22.49 -6.03
C SER A 139 -17.20 -21.15 -6.37
N ARG A 140 -18.52 -21.04 -6.09
CA ARG A 140 -19.25 -19.76 -6.15
C ARG A 140 -18.57 -18.66 -5.34
N ALA A 141 -17.93 -19.03 -4.21
CA ALA A 141 -17.14 -18.11 -3.39
C ALA A 141 -15.93 -17.55 -4.14
N THR A 142 -15.23 -18.36 -4.94
CA THR A 142 -14.08 -17.92 -5.73
C THR A 142 -14.49 -16.91 -6.80
N PHE A 143 -15.63 -17.13 -7.46
CA PHE A 143 -16.16 -16.15 -8.42
C PHE A 143 -16.49 -14.81 -7.75
N PHE A 144 -17.10 -14.85 -6.55
CA PHE A 144 -17.37 -13.64 -5.78
C PHE A 144 -16.07 -12.89 -5.39
N LEU A 145 -15.02 -13.62 -5.01
CA LEU A 145 -13.70 -13.04 -4.74
C LEU A 145 -13.07 -12.40 -5.99
N ILE A 146 -13.24 -13.01 -7.17
CA ILE A 146 -12.76 -12.44 -8.44
C ILE A 146 -13.48 -11.12 -8.74
N CYS A 147 -14.81 -11.10 -8.66
CA CYS A 147 -15.61 -9.89 -8.85
C CYS A 147 -15.24 -8.78 -7.85
N ASN A 148 -15.05 -9.13 -6.57
CA ASN A 148 -14.66 -8.18 -5.55
C ASN A 148 -13.26 -7.60 -5.80
N ASN A 149 -12.28 -8.42 -6.20
CA ASN A 149 -10.95 -7.94 -6.56
C ASN A 149 -10.97 -7.05 -7.82
N ALA A 150 -11.80 -7.40 -8.81
CA ALA A 150 -11.99 -6.58 -10.01
C ALA A 150 -12.58 -5.21 -9.65
N ALA A 151 -13.61 -5.17 -8.81
CA ALA A 151 -14.20 -3.92 -8.30
C ALA A 151 -13.17 -3.08 -7.54
N GLN A 152 -12.34 -3.71 -6.68
CA GLN A 152 -11.26 -3.03 -5.98
C GLN A 152 -10.22 -2.44 -6.94
N GLY A 153 -9.92 -3.13 -8.05
CA GLY A 153 -9.05 -2.65 -9.12
C GLY A 153 -9.60 -1.40 -9.80
N ILE A 154 -10.86 -1.43 -10.22
CA ILE A 154 -11.54 -0.29 -10.85
C ILE A 154 -11.57 0.91 -9.90
N LEU A 155 -12.01 0.69 -8.65
CA LEU A 155 -12.06 1.74 -7.63
C LEU A 155 -10.66 2.34 -7.37
N SER A 156 -9.63 1.49 -7.39
CA SER A 156 -8.23 1.92 -7.29
C SER A 156 -7.83 2.89 -8.40
N SER A 157 -8.27 2.69 -9.65
CA SER A 157 -8.01 3.63 -10.75
C SER A 157 -8.72 4.97 -10.57
N PHE A 158 -9.94 4.97 -10.00
CA PHE A 158 -10.61 6.22 -9.62
C PHE A 158 -9.80 6.99 -8.57
N PHE A 159 -9.27 6.31 -7.55
CA PHE A 159 -8.37 6.95 -6.57
C PHE A 159 -7.14 7.57 -7.22
N PHE A 160 -6.56 6.91 -8.22
CA PHE A 160 -5.39 7.45 -8.91
C PHE A 160 -5.70 8.64 -9.82
N LYS A 161 -6.90 8.69 -10.43
CA LYS A 161 -7.29 9.82 -11.29
C LYS A 161 -7.75 11.03 -10.48
N TYR A 162 -8.63 10.82 -9.49
CA TYR A 162 -9.31 11.89 -8.77
C TYR A 162 -8.70 12.23 -7.41
N ALA A 163 -7.80 11.38 -6.91
CA ALA A 163 -7.14 11.57 -5.62
C ALA A 163 -5.65 11.20 -5.73
N ASP A 164 -5.06 10.80 -4.61
CA ASP A 164 -3.64 10.46 -4.52
C ASP A 164 -3.44 9.05 -4.01
N THR A 165 -2.33 8.42 -4.38
CA THR A 165 -1.95 7.10 -3.86
C THR A 165 -1.91 7.08 -2.32
N ILE A 166 -1.56 8.20 -1.68
CA ILE A 166 -1.57 8.31 -0.21
C ILE A 166 -2.99 8.27 0.36
N LEU A 167 -3.94 9.02 -0.21
CA LEU A 167 -5.35 8.97 0.24
C LEU A 167 -5.93 7.57 0.05
N LYS A 168 -5.57 6.89 -1.04
CA LYS A 168 -5.93 5.49 -1.26
C LYS A 168 -5.41 4.57 -0.14
N LYS A 169 -4.19 4.79 0.36
CA LYS A 169 -3.64 4.02 1.50
C LYS A 169 -4.39 4.29 2.80
N TYR A 170 -4.72 5.55 3.11
CA TYR A 170 -5.55 5.88 4.27
C TYR A 170 -6.93 5.22 4.17
N SER A 171 -7.60 5.35 3.03
CA SER A 171 -8.91 4.73 2.78
C SER A 171 -8.88 3.21 2.96
N SER A 172 -7.88 2.53 2.38
CA SER A 172 -7.70 1.09 2.56
C SER A 172 -7.44 0.69 4.02
N THR A 173 -6.74 1.53 4.78
CA THR A 173 -6.45 1.27 6.21
C THR A 173 -7.71 1.42 7.05
N VAL A 174 -8.49 2.48 6.82
CA VAL A 174 -9.78 2.72 7.48
C VAL A 174 -10.77 1.59 7.15
N ALA A 175 -10.85 1.17 5.88
CA ALA A 175 -11.68 0.02 5.50
C ALA A 175 -11.28 -1.26 6.25
N THR A 176 -9.98 -1.49 6.45
CA THR A 176 -9.48 -2.64 7.22
C THR A 176 -9.90 -2.56 8.70
N ILE A 177 -9.89 -1.36 9.29
CA ILE A 177 -10.37 -1.12 10.66
C ILE A 177 -11.87 -1.43 10.75
N PHE A 178 -12.68 -0.93 9.81
CA PHE A 178 -14.12 -1.23 9.76
C PHE A 178 -14.39 -2.72 9.61
N THR A 179 -13.67 -3.42 8.73
CA THR A 179 -13.76 -4.88 8.61
C THR A 179 -13.40 -5.58 9.92
N GLY A 180 -12.39 -5.10 10.65
CA GLY A 180 -12.03 -5.62 11.97
C GLY A 180 -13.12 -5.42 13.02
N LEU A 181 -13.74 -4.23 13.05
CA LEU A 181 -14.86 -3.93 13.95
C LEU A 181 -16.11 -4.76 13.61
N ALA A 182 -16.46 -4.86 12.33
CA ALA A 182 -17.55 -5.70 11.86
C ALA A 182 -17.29 -7.17 12.21
N SER A 183 -16.07 -7.66 12.01
CA SER A 183 -15.67 -9.01 12.41
C SER A 183 -15.84 -9.24 13.91
N ALA A 184 -15.45 -8.28 14.76
CA ALA A 184 -15.69 -8.37 16.20
C ALA A 184 -17.19 -8.40 16.56
N ALA A 185 -18.00 -7.56 15.90
CA ALA A 185 -19.44 -7.47 16.15
C ALA A 185 -20.23 -8.70 15.68
N PHE A 186 -19.95 -9.20 14.47
CA PHE A 186 -20.67 -10.33 13.87
C PHE A 186 -20.15 -11.69 14.32
N LEU A 187 -18.83 -11.84 14.56
CA LEU A 187 -18.20 -13.12 14.91
C LEU A 187 -17.82 -13.22 16.39
N GLY A 188 -18.08 -12.18 17.20
CA GLY A 188 -17.81 -12.18 18.64
C GLY A 188 -16.32 -12.20 18.99
N HIS A 189 -15.42 -11.84 18.07
CA HIS A 189 -13.98 -11.82 18.35
C HIS A 189 -13.63 -10.74 19.37
N THR A 190 -12.81 -11.10 20.37
CA THR A 190 -12.37 -10.17 21.42
C THR A 190 -11.52 -9.05 20.81
N LEU A 191 -11.92 -7.79 20.98
CA LEU A 191 -11.14 -6.62 20.56
C LEU A 191 -9.94 -6.45 21.51
N THR A 192 -8.73 -6.57 20.99
CA THR A 192 -7.50 -6.37 21.78
C THR A 192 -7.17 -4.90 21.95
N ILE A 193 -6.53 -4.55 23.06
CA ILE A 193 -6.05 -3.18 23.35
C ILE A 193 -5.14 -2.66 22.21
N ASN A 194 -4.30 -3.53 21.63
CA ASN A 194 -3.45 -3.18 20.48
C ASN A 194 -4.25 -2.72 19.25
N PHE A 195 -5.44 -3.28 19.04
CA PHE A 195 -6.32 -2.88 17.93
C PHE A 195 -6.88 -1.47 18.18
N LEU A 196 -7.34 -1.18 19.40
CA LEU A 196 -7.81 0.15 19.80
C LEU A 196 -6.70 1.22 19.73
N LEU A 197 -5.50 0.89 20.19
CA LEU A 197 -4.33 1.77 20.09
C LEU A 197 -3.94 2.01 18.61
N GLY A 198 -3.91 0.96 17.80
CA GLY A 198 -3.62 1.05 16.38
C GLY A 198 -4.62 1.96 15.64
N ILE A 199 -5.91 1.82 15.95
CA ILE A 199 -6.97 2.71 15.41
C ILE A 199 -6.69 4.17 15.78
N SER A 200 -6.44 4.43 17.06
CA SER A 200 -6.23 5.79 17.57
C SER A 200 -5.05 6.46 16.87
N ILE A 201 -3.93 5.76 16.73
CA ILE A 201 -2.73 6.25 16.03
C ILE A 201 -3.03 6.55 14.55
N VAL A 202 -3.78 5.67 13.85
CA VAL A 202 -4.15 5.89 12.45
C VAL A 202 -5.03 7.13 12.27
N PHE A 203 -5.99 7.36 13.18
CA PHE A 203 -6.83 8.56 13.12
C PHE A 203 -6.05 9.84 13.39
N ILE A 204 -5.13 9.83 14.37
CA ILE A 204 -4.24 10.97 14.64
C ILE A 204 -3.37 11.27 13.43
N SER A 205 -2.76 10.25 12.84
CA SER A 205 -1.97 10.34 11.61
C SER A 205 -2.78 10.95 10.45
N MET A 206 -4.01 10.47 10.24
CA MET A 206 -4.89 10.99 9.20
C MET A 206 -5.23 12.46 9.43
N HIS A 207 -5.60 12.84 10.65
CA HIS A 207 -5.89 14.23 11.00
C HIS A 207 -4.66 15.13 10.78
N GLN A 208 -3.48 14.68 11.20
CA GLN A 208 -2.22 15.42 11.03
C GLN A 208 -1.85 15.59 9.56
N PHE A 209 -2.08 14.57 8.71
CA PHE A 209 -1.78 14.62 7.28
C PHE A 209 -2.67 15.61 6.51
N PHE A 210 -3.96 15.67 6.84
CA PHE A 210 -4.94 16.55 6.18
C PHE A 210 -5.11 17.91 6.85
N SER A 211 -4.51 18.13 8.03
CA SER A 211 -4.59 19.40 8.74
C SER A 211 -4.02 20.56 7.90
N PRO A 212 -4.69 21.73 7.88
CA PRO A 212 -4.21 22.91 7.15
C PRO A 212 -2.79 23.36 7.59
N LEU A 213 -2.37 23.05 8.83
CA LEU A 213 -1.02 23.32 9.31
C LEU A 213 0.07 22.57 8.52
N ALA A 214 -0.26 21.39 7.98
CA ALA A 214 0.63 20.65 7.10
C ALA A 214 0.85 21.35 5.76
N LYS A 215 -0.15 22.11 5.27
CA LYS A 215 -0.07 22.91 4.03
C LYS A 215 0.70 24.23 4.25
N VAL A 216 0.46 24.92 5.36
CA VAL A 216 1.08 26.24 5.66
C VAL A 216 2.60 26.17 5.83
N LYS A 217 3.15 25.04 6.31
CA LYS A 217 4.62 24.88 6.44
C LYS A 217 5.33 24.67 5.10
N ASP A 218 4.63 24.26 4.04
CA ASP A 218 5.17 24.14 2.67
C ASP A 218 5.27 25.51 1.97
N ASP A 219 4.41 26.46 2.36
CA ASP A 219 4.40 27.84 1.85
C ASP A 219 5.42 28.78 2.55
N LYS A 220 6.08 28.34 3.62
CA LYS A 220 7.24 29.05 4.17
C LYS A 220 8.50 28.59 3.43
N PRO A 221 9.03 29.35 2.46
CA PRO A 221 10.34 29.03 1.90
C PRO A 221 11.37 29.06 3.02
N ALA A 222 12.30 28.10 2.97
CA ALA A 222 13.45 27.98 3.86
C ALA A 222 14.44 29.14 3.62
N GLY A 223 14.04 30.37 3.94
CA GLY A 223 14.78 31.61 3.68
C GLY A 223 14.47 32.71 4.69
N THR A 224 14.12 32.37 5.93
CA THR A 224 14.06 33.35 7.03
C THR A 224 14.61 32.72 8.29
N LEU A 225 15.87 32.31 8.23
CA LEU A 225 16.74 32.21 9.39
C LEU A 225 17.90 33.17 9.10
N GLU A 226 18.05 34.14 10.00
CA GLU A 226 19.24 34.99 10.22
C GLU A 226 19.40 36.24 9.33
N LEU A 227 18.59 37.26 9.61
CA LEU A 227 18.99 38.67 9.52
C LEU A 227 18.27 39.43 10.64
N GLY A 228 18.71 39.20 11.87
CA GLY A 228 18.11 39.77 13.07
C GLY A 228 19.07 40.21 14.16
N ASP A 229 20.39 39.96 14.03
CA ASP A 229 21.38 40.36 15.04
C ASP A 229 22.69 40.81 14.37
N ALA A 230 22.68 41.98 13.74
CA ALA A 230 23.88 42.74 13.42
C ALA A 230 23.54 44.19 13.06
N GLN A 231 22.85 44.93 13.93
CA GLN A 231 22.93 46.40 13.98
C GLN A 231 22.14 46.97 15.17
N LYS A 232 22.80 47.07 16.32
CA LYS A 232 22.86 48.28 17.16
C LYS A 232 23.85 48.11 18.29
#